data_AF-A0A317ND01-F1
#
_entry.id   AF-A0A317ND01-F1
#
_cell.length_a   1.000
_cell.length_b   1.000
_cell.length_c   1.000
_cell.angle_alpha   90.00
_cell.angle_beta   90.00
_cell.angle_gamma   90.00
#
_symmetry.space_group_name_H-M   'P 1'
#
loop_
_entity.id
_entity.type
_entity.pdbx_description
1 polymer ?
#
loop_
_entity_poly.entity_id
_entity_poly.type
_entity_poly.pdbx_seq_one_letter_code
_entity_poly.pdbx_strand_id
1 'polypeptide(L)'
;MYTRPVDVADAVASWTSLGVELPKDLTKAINTYESLKWIETGHNPIFDLSKVTDKNAEDMVRAYAAELALTRTTTNSVGATSSAMSDAKAVAVDQAARAVIRAGSDAVDEIRAQFEPEFVKATGAYADAVAKLPENVTSEMLVAAGGDVVDAYQTAREAAARIEAATVWLNSTKNLPGHAAARMDPALSVFNPVTRAELSALDAAEGKNADPAEQAIGPVLLAGVREGIAWKLNTPAEAASLRANIEATPISG
;
A
#
# COMPACT_ATOMS: atom_id res chain seq x y z
N MET A 1 16.10 6.68 -5.14
CA MET A 1 15.48 6.10 -6.35
C MET A 1 14.13 6.80 -6.51
N TYR A 2 13.87 7.49 -7.62
CA TYR A 2 12.58 8.15 -7.83
C TYR A 2 11.55 7.09 -8.24
N THR A 3 10.51 6.89 -7.43
CA THR A 3 9.39 6.00 -7.76
C THR A 3 8.60 6.63 -8.91
N ARG A 4 8.34 5.87 -9.99
CA ARG A 4 7.59 6.42 -11.13
C ARG A 4 6.11 6.57 -10.75
N PRO A 5 5.39 7.58 -11.26
CA PRO A 5 3.97 7.77 -10.95
C PRO A 5 3.10 6.55 -11.25
N VAL A 6 3.39 5.83 -12.34
CA VAL A 6 2.71 4.58 -12.73
C VAL A 6 2.83 3.51 -11.64
N ASP A 7 4.01 3.34 -11.04
CA ASP A 7 4.23 2.32 -10.02
C ASP A 7 3.43 2.65 -8.73
N VAL A 8 3.30 3.93 -8.39
CA VAL A 8 2.47 4.38 -7.25
C VAL A 8 0.98 4.24 -7.57
N ALA A 9 0.56 4.62 -8.77
CA ALA A 9 -0.82 4.49 -9.21
C ALA A 9 -1.27 3.02 -9.26
N ASP A 10 -0.40 2.10 -9.66
CA ASP A 10 -0.67 0.65 -9.63
C ASP A 10 -0.89 0.15 -8.19
N ALA A 11 -0.08 0.62 -7.24
CA ALA A 11 -0.27 0.30 -5.82
C ALA A 11 -1.61 0.82 -5.29
N VAL A 12 -2.00 2.05 -5.66
CA VAL A 12 -3.31 2.62 -5.29
C VAL A 12 -4.46 1.91 -6.00
N ALA A 13 -4.31 1.54 -7.27
CA ALA A 13 -5.33 0.80 -8.01
C ALA A 13 -5.63 -0.56 -7.36
N SER A 14 -4.64 -1.19 -6.75
CA SER A 14 -4.82 -2.44 -6.00
C SER A 14 -5.73 -2.30 -4.77
N TRP A 15 -6.02 -1.08 -4.30
CA TRP A 15 -6.91 -0.84 -3.16
C TRP A 15 -8.34 -1.31 -3.41
N THR A 16 -8.74 -1.54 -4.66
CA THR A 16 -10.03 -2.17 -5.00
C THR A 16 -10.18 -3.58 -4.42
N SER A 17 -9.08 -4.22 -4.02
CA SER A 17 -9.08 -5.57 -3.43
C SER A 17 -9.18 -5.59 -1.90
N LEU A 18 -9.19 -4.43 -1.24
CA LEU A 18 -9.17 -4.32 0.23
C LEU A 18 -10.52 -4.67 0.89
N GLY A 19 -11.59 -4.81 0.12
CA GLY A 19 -12.94 -5.02 0.66
C GLY A 19 -13.57 -3.76 1.28
N VAL A 20 -12.96 -2.59 1.09
CA VAL A 20 -13.46 -1.28 1.51
C VAL A 20 -14.14 -0.54 0.35
N GLU A 21 -15.05 0.38 0.66
CA GLU A 21 -15.64 1.25 -0.34
C GLU A 21 -14.66 2.40 -0.67
N LEU A 22 -14.24 2.48 -1.94
CA LEU A 22 -13.37 3.57 -2.37
C LEU A 22 -14.19 4.83 -2.67
N PRO A 23 -13.68 6.03 -2.34
CA PRO A 23 -14.34 7.28 -2.70
C PRO A 23 -14.56 7.39 -4.21
N LYS A 24 -15.69 7.97 -4.62
CA LYS A 24 -16.11 8.04 -6.03
C LYS A 24 -15.05 8.65 -6.94
N ASP A 25 -14.38 9.70 -6.49
CA ASP A 25 -13.34 10.38 -7.26
C ASP A 25 -12.11 9.51 -7.44
N LEU A 26 -11.73 8.72 -6.43
CA LEU A 26 -10.66 7.74 -6.53
C LEU A 26 -11.03 6.61 -7.50
N THR A 27 -12.23 6.04 -7.37
CA THR A 27 -12.72 5.01 -8.30
C THR A 27 -12.71 5.51 -9.75
N LYS A 28 -13.18 6.74 -9.99
CA LYS A 28 -13.16 7.36 -11.32
C LYS A 28 -11.73 7.54 -11.85
N ALA A 29 -10.80 7.98 -11.01
CA ALA A 29 -9.41 8.15 -11.38
C ALA A 29 -8.76 6.80 -11.75
N ILE A 30 -8.96 5.76 -10.93
CA ILE A 30 -8.47 4.40 -11.18
C ILE A 30 -9.02 3.87 -12.51
N ASN A 31 -10.33 3.95 -12.73
CA ASN A 31 -10.96 3.47 -13.96
C ASN A 31 -10.41 4.18 -15.21
N THR A 32 -10.19 5.49 -15.12
CA THR A 32 -9.61 6.28 -16.22
C THR A 32 -8.16 5.84 -16.50
N TYR A 33 -7.37 5.69 -15.44
CA TYR A 33 -5.98 5.23 -15.51
C TYR A 33 -5.87 3.84 -16.13
N GLU A 34 -6.63 2.87 -15.64
CA GLU A 34 -6.65 1.49 -16.17
C GLU A 34 -7.10 1.49 -17.65
N SER A 35 -8.14 2.25 -17.99
CA SER A 35 -8.61 2.35 -19.38
C SER A 35 -7.51 2.85 -20.33
N LEU A 36 -6.74 3.86 -19.92
CA LEU A 36 -5.62 4.41 -20.70
C LEU A 36 -4.42 3.47 -20.75
N LYS A 37 -4.12 2.79 -19.63
CA LYS A 37 -3.00 1.85 -19.49
C LYS A 37 -3.13 0.68 -20.45
N TRP A 38 -4.34 0.18 -20.66
CA TRP A 38 -4.61 -0.99 -21.51
C TRP A 38 -4.90 -0.66 -22.99
N ILE A 39 -4.85 0.61 -23.41
CA ILE A 39 -4.93 0.97 -24.83
C ILE A 39 -3.78 0.30 -25.59
N GLU A 40 -4.09 -0.57 -26.54
CA GLU A 40 -3.06 -1.19 -27.37
C GLU A 40 -2.43 -0.16 -28.32
N THR A 41 -1.11 -0.21 -28.45
CA THR A 41 -0.34 0.64 -29.38
C THR A 41 0.68 -0.22 -30.11
N GLY A 42 1.06 0.19 -31.33
CA GLY A 42 2.09 -0.51 -32.11
C GLY A 42 1.55 -1.57 -33.08
N HIS A 43 0.23 -1.60 -33.29
CA HIS A 43 -0.36 -2.34 -34.41
C HIS A 43 -0.09 -1.62 -35.71
N ASN A 44 0.36 -2.35 -36.73
CA ASN A 44 0.42 -1.81 -38.08
C ASN A 44 -0.99 -1.75 -38.65
N PRO A 45 -1.45 -0.60 -39.17
CA PRO A 45 -2.74 -0.53 -39.83
C PRO A 45 -2.77 -1.48 -41.03
N ILE A 46 -3.94 -2.05 -41.32
CA ILE A 46 -4.12 -2.98 -42.43
C ILE A 46 -4.88 -2.27 -43.56
N PHE A 47 -4.25 -2.18 -44.73
CA PHE A 47 -4.93 -1.69 -45.93
C PHE A 47 -5.76 -2.81 -46.57
N ASP A 48 -7.06 -2.79 -46.35
CA ASP A 48 -7.99 -3.80 -46.87
C ASP A 48 -8.40 -3.50 -48.31
N LEU A 49 -7.69 -4.10 -49.27
CA LEU A 49 -7.96 -3.96 -50.70
C LEU A 49 -9.38 -4.39 -51.10
N SER A 50 -10.03 -5.28 -50.33
CA SER A 50 -11.38 -5.77 -50.66
C SER A 50 -12.47 -4.70 -50.48
N LYS A 51 -12.18 -3.65 -49.71
CA LYS A 51 -13.08 -2.51 -49.47
C LYS A 51 -12.87 -1.35 -50.43
N VAL A 52 -11.84 -1.44 -51.29
CA VAL A 52 -11.50 -0.40 -52.26
C VAL A 52 -12.43 -0.49 -53.46
N THR A 53 -13.00 0.65 -53.80
CA THR A 53 -13.83 0.89 -54.98
C THR A 53 -13.32 2.13 -55.68
N ASP A 54 -13.66 2.31 -56.96
CA ASP A 54 -13.27 3.50 -57.73
C ASP A 54 -13.72 4.82 -57.08
N LYS A 55 -14.79 4.77 -56.26
CA LYS A 55 -15.38 5.94 -55.61
C LYS A 55 -14.74 6.32 -54.27
N ASN A 56 -14.08 5.39 -53.58
CA ASN A 56 -13.51 5.63 -52.25
C ASN A 56 -11.98 5.41 -52.19
N ALA A 57 -11.33 5.08 -53.31
CA ALA A 57 -9.91 4.77 -53.34
C ALA A 57 -9.04 5.89 -52.74
N GLU A 58 -9.29 7.14 -53.08
CA GLU A 58 -8.55 8.28 -52.55
C GLU A 58 -8.74 8.45 -51.02
N ASP A 59 -9.99 8.39 -50.56
CA ASP A 59 -10.33 8.51 -49.14
C ASP A 59 -9.70 7.38 -48.32
N MET A 60 -9.69 6.15 -48.84
CA MET A 60 -9.06 5.00 -48.18
C MET A 60 -7.54 5.17 -48.08
N VAL A 61 -6.87 5.66 -49.14
CA VAL A 61 -5.42 5.93 -49.10
C VAL A 61 -5.11 7.04 -48.09
N ARG A 62 -5.93 8.11 -48.04
CA ARG A 62 -5.76 9.21 -47.07
C ARG A 62 -5.97 8.72 -45.63
N ALA A 63 -7.00 7.93 -45.36
CA ALA A 63 -7.26 7.36 -44.04
C ALA A 63 -6.11 6.44 -43.59
N TYR A 64 -5.64 5.56 -44.48
CA TYR A 64 -4.51 4.68 -44.21
C TYR A 64 -3.20 5.44 -43.96
N ALA A 65 -2.93 6.48 -44.75
CA ALA A 65 -1.77 7.34 -44.53
C ALA A 65 -1.81 8.06 -43.17
N ALA A 66 -2.99 8.49 -42.72
CA ALA A 66 -3.18 9.08 -41.40
C ALA A 66 -2.94 8.05 -40.28
N GLU A 67 -3.43 6.81 -40.41
CA GLU A 67 -3.16 5.75 -39.44
C GLU A 67 -1.67 5.36 -39.40
N LEU A 68 -1.00 5.28 -40.55
CA LEU A 68 0.44 5.02 -40.63
C LEU A 68 1.24 6.11 -39.92
N ALA A 69 0.83 7.38 -40.01
CA ALA A 69 1.51 8.47 -39.33
C ALA A 69 1.46 8.33 -37.79
N LEU A 70 0.42 7.71 -37.24
CA LEU A 70 0.27 7.48 -35.80
C LEU A 70 1.11 6.29 -35.29
N THR A 71 1.37 5.31 -36.15
CA THR A 71 2.00 4.02 -35.79
C THR A 71 3.47 3.94 -36.20
N ARG A 72 3.91 4.77 -37.14
CA ARG A 72 5.31 4.86 -37.58
C ARG A 72 6.21 5.22 -36.40
N THR A 73 7.22 4.39 -36.17
CA THR A 73 8.20 4.63 -35.12
C THR A 73 9.28 5.59 -35.59
N THR A 74 9.71 6.45 -34.68
CA THR A 74 10.84 7.36 -34.85
C THR A 74 11.85 7.13 -33.75
N THR A 75 13.13 7.14 -34.09
CA THR A 75 14.21 7.08 -33.11
C THR A 75 14.55 8.49 -32.66
N ASN A 76 14.47 8.75 -31.36
CA ASN A 76 14.85 10.03 -30.78
C ASN A 76 16.38 10.17 -30.65
N SER A 77 16.84 11.35 -30.23
CA SER A 77 18.27 11.68 -30.09
C SER A 77 19.03 10.84 -29.06
N VAL A 78 18.34 10.03 -28.27
CA VAL A 78 18.92 9.10 -27.27
C VAL A 78 18.75 7.63 -27.68
N GLY A 79 18.38 7.35 -28.93
CA GLY A 79 18.29 5.99 -29.48
C GLY A 79 17.03 5.22 -29.10
N ALA A 80 16.07 5.85 -28.41
CA ALA A 80 14.79 5.21 -28.10
C ALA A 80 13.82 5.34 -29.27
N THR A 81 13.09 4.27 -29.57
CA THR A 81 12.19 4.17 -30.72
C THR A 81 10.74 4.10 -30.24
N SER A 82 9.92 5.08 -30.62
CA SER A 82 8.50 5.17 -30.25
C SER A 82 7.65 5.71 -31.40
N SER A 83 6.35 5.40 -31.38
CA SER A 83 5.35 5.96 -32.29
C SER A 83 4.64 7.16 -31.65
N ALA A 84 4.05 8.05 -32.45
CA ALA A 84 3.28 9.18 -31.94
C ALA A 84 2.14 8.73 -31.01
N MET A 85 1.49 7.60 -31.32
CA MET A 85 0.47 7.01 -30.47
C MET A 85 1.04 6.47 -29.14
N SER A 86 2.21 5.81 -29.18
CA SER A 86 2.87 5.31 -27.96
C SER A 86 3.31 6.44 -27.04
N ASP A 87 3.82 7.54 -27.60
CA ASP A 87 4.21 8.73 -26.83
C ASP A 87 2.99 9.43 -26.22
N ALA A 88 1.92 9.61 -27.00
CA ALA A 88 0.67 10.17 -26.52
C ALA A 88 0.06 9.32 -25.39
N LYS A 89 0.07 7.99 -25.54
CA LYS A 89 -0.35 7.06 -24.48
C LYS A 89 0.52 7.23 -23.24
N ALA A 90 1.84 7.27 -23.37
CA ALA A 90 2.74 7.41 -22.22
C ALA A 90 2.46 8.69 -21.42
N VAL A 91 2.25 9.83 -22.11
CA VAL A 91 1.86 11.10 -21.47
C VAL A 91 0.49 11.01 -20.80
N ALA A 92 -0.51 10.44 -21.49
CA ALA A 92 -1.86 10.31 -20.94
C ALA A 92 -1.88 9.40 -19.69
N VAL A 93 -1.15 8.28 -19.73
CA VAL A 93 -1.00 7.35 -18.60
C VAL A 93 -0.28 8.01 -17.42
N ASP A 94 0.79 8.79 -17.66
CA ASP A 94 1.46 9.55 -16.58
C ASP A 94 0.52 10.57 -15.93
N GLN A 95 -0.25 11.31 -16.72
CA GLN A 95 -1.22 12.28 -16.19
C GLN A 95 -2.33 11.60 -15.40
N ALA A 96 -2.86 10.48 -15.89
CA ALA A 96 -3.87 9.70 -15.19
C ALA A 96 -3.31 9.07 -13.90
N ALA A 97 -2.08 8.57 -13.91
CA ALA A 97 -1.40 8.06 -12.72
C ALA A 97 -1.28 9.15 -11.65
N ARG A 98 -0.92 10.38 -12.03
CA ARG A 98 -0.88 11.52 -11.10
C ARG A 98 -2.26 11.88 -10.56
N ALA A 99 -3.33 11.70 -11.33
CA ALA A 99 -4.69 11.90 -10.85
C ALA A 99 -5.08 10.84 -9.81
N VAL A 100 -4.73 9.57 -10.03
CA VAL A 100 -4.88 8.48 -9.06
C VAL A 100 -4.13 8.79 -7.77
N ILE A 101 -2.88 9.25 -7.86
CA ILE A 101 -2.06 9.59 -6.68
C ILE A 101 -2.72 10.70 -5.84
N ARG A 102 -3.21 11.77 -6.48
CA ARG A 102 -3.90 12.86 -5.77
C ARG A 102 -5.16 12.37 -5.08
N ALA A 103 -6.06 11.72 -5.84
CA ALA A 103 -7.29 11.19 -5.28
C ALA A 103 -7.04 10.14 -4.19
N GLY A 104 -5.97 9.33 -4.33
CA GLY A 104 -5.56 8.36 -3.32
C GLY A 104 -5.06 9.03 -2.04
N SER A 105 -4.34 10.14 -2.15
CA SER A 105 -3.87 10.92 -1.00
C SER A 105 -5.04 11.53 -0.21
N ASP A 106 -6.03 12.06 -0.94
CA ASP A 106 -7.24 12.65 -0.37
C ASP A 106 -8.15 11.59 0.28
N ALA A 107 -8.09 10.35 -0.20
CA ALA A 107 -8.91 9.23 0.28
C ALA A 107 -8.37 8.51 1.51
N VAL A 108 -7.11 8.75 1.93
CA VAL A 108 -6.45 7.96 3.00
C VAL A 108 -7.27 7.98 4.29
N ASP A 109 -7.75 9.14 4.74
CA ASP A 109 -8.48 9.24 6.02
C ASP A 109 -9.83 8.55 5.97
N GLU A 110 -10.54 8.65 4.86
CA GLU A 110 -11.83 7.98 4.66
C GLU A 110 -11.69 6.45 4.63
N ILE A 111 -10.65 5.94 3.96
CA ILE A 111 -10.36 4.50 3.93
C ILE A 111 -9.88 4.03 5.31
N ARG A 112 -9.02 4.81 6.00
CA ARG A 112 -8.57 4.51 7.36
C ARG A 112 -9.75 4.37 8.32
N ALA A 113 -10.74 5.26 8.23
CA ALA A 113 -11.93 5.21 9.06
C ALA A 113 -12.76 3.92 8.87
N GLN A 114 -12.68 3.28 7.70
CA GLN A 114 -13.34 1.99 7.44
C GLN A 114 -12.58 0.81 8.07
N PHE A 115 -11.25 0.89 8.20
CA PHE A 115 -10.45 -0.11 8.90
C PHE A 115 -10.54 -0.03 10.42
N GLU A 116 -10.81 1.17 10.97
CA GLU A 116 -10.81 1.44 12.42
C GLU A 116 -11.68 0.46 13.23
N PRO A 117 -12.93 0.13 12.85
CA PRO A 117 -13.76 -0.78 13.65
C PRO A 117 -13.19 -2.21 13.73
N GLU A 118 -12.65 -2.72 12.63
CA GLU A 118 -12.02 -4.05 12.62
C GLU A 118 -10.69 -4.04 13.35
N PHE A 119 -9.91 -2.97 13.22
CA PHE A 119 -8.68 -2.78 13.95
C PHE A 119 -8.91 -2.77 15.46
N VAL A 120 -9.85 -1.95 15.96
CA VAL A 120 -10.19 -1.88 17.39
C VAL A 120 -10.65 -3.25 17.92
N LYS A 121 -11.44 -3.99 17.13
CA LYS A 121 -11.85 -5.35 17.49
C LYS A 121 -10.65 -6.30 17.57
N ALA A 122 -9.74 -6.23 16.60
CA ALA A 122 -8.57 -7.09 16.54
C ALA A 122 -7.58 -6.77 17.68
N THR A 123 -7.29 -5.50 17.96
CA THR A 123 -6.38 -5.10 19.05
C THR A 123 -6.95 -5.47 20.41
N GLY A 124 -8.27 -5.36 20.61
CA GLY A 124 -8.94 -5.83 21.82
C GLY A 124 -8.80 -7.34 22.01
N ALA A 125 -9.14 -8.12 20.97
CA ALA A 125 -9.00 -9.58 21.01
C ALA A 125 -7.54 -10.03 21.23
N TYR A 126 -6.59 -9.32 20.63
CA TYR A 126 -5.16 -9.56 20.81
C TYR A 126 -4.74 -9.30 22.26
N ALA A 127 -5.11 -8.16 22.84
CA ALA A 127 -4.78 -7.82 24.22
C ALA A 127 -5.37 -8.81 25.24
N ASP A 128 -6.65 -9.17 25.07
CA ASP A 128 -7.33 -10.16 25.92
C ASP A 128 -6.69 -11.56 25.84
N ALA A 129 -6.20 -11.93 24.66
CA ALA A 129 -5.48 -13.18 24.45
C ALA A 129 -4.09 -13.15 25.09
N VAL A 130 -3.32 -12.07 24.88
CA VAL A 130 -1.99 -11.88 25.46
C VAL A 130 -2.03 -11.91 26.98
N ALA A 131 -3.07 -11.38 27.62
CA ALA A 131 -3.24 -11.42 29.08
C ALA A 131 -3.32 -12.85 29.66
N LYS A 132 -3.63 -13.86 28.83
CA LYS A 132 -3.69 -15.27 29.21
C LYS A 132 -2.43 -16.06 28.85
N LEU A 133 -1.52 -15.46 28.08
CA LEU A 133 -0.28 -16.12 27.65
C LEU A 133 0.78 -16.10 28.75
N PRO A 134 1.66 -17.11 28.79
CA PRO A 134 2.82 -17.09 29.67
C PRO A 134 3.75 -15.93 29.31
N GLU A 135 4.54 -15.48 30.29
CA GLU A 135 5.54 -14.43 30.09
C GLU A 135 6.54 -14.81 28.97
N ASN A 136 6.99 -16.06 28.95
CA ASN A 136 7.80 -16.59 27.86
C ASN A 136 6.92 -17.40 26.90
N VAL A 137 6.71 -16.89 25.68
CA VAL A 137 5.93 -17.56 24.65
C VAL A 137 6.85 -18.47 23.83
N THR A 138 6.96 -19.72 24.26
CA THR A 138 7.65 -20.78 23.51
C THR A 138 6.72 -21.95 23.28
N SER A 139 7.00 -22.76 22.25
CA SER A 139 6.18 -23.96 21.96
C SER A 139 6.05 -24.89 23.18
N GLU A 140 7.13 -25.06 23.95
CA GLU A 140 7.16 -25.88 25.16
C GLU A 140 6.28 -25.30 26.28
N MET A 141 6.35 -23.99 26.52
CA MET A 141 5.54 -23.31 27.52
C MET A 141 4.05 -23.32 27.19
N LEU A 142 3.71 -23.18 25.90
CA LEU A 142 2.32 -23.25 25.44
C LEU A 142 1.71 -24.62 25.70
N VAL A 143 2.44 -25.70 25.38
CA VAL A 143 1.97 -27.07 25.62
C VAL A 143 1.87 -27.37 27.11
N ALA A 144 2.85 -26.93 27.91
CA ALA A 144 2.86 -27.15 29.35
C ALA A 144 1.72 -26.40 30.08
N ALA A 145 1.31 -25.24 29.59
CA ALA A 145 0.29 -24.41 30.21
C ALA A 145 -1.16 -24.86 29.94
N GLY A 146 -1.38 -25.79 29.01
CA GLY A 146 -2.67 -26.45 28.77
C GLY A 146 -3.53 -25.80 27.67
N GLY A 147 -4.71 -26.40 27.43
CA GLY A 147 -5.59 -26.08 26.30
C GLY A 147 -6.02 -24.62 26.21
N ASP A 148 -6.41 -24.01 27.35
CA ASP A 148 -6.87 -22.62 27.39
C ASP A 148 -5.80 -21.63 26.90
N VAL A 149 -4.53 -21.91 27.17
CA VAL A 149 -3.40 -21.08 26.71
C VAL A 149 -3.14 -21.28 25.21
N VAL A 150 -3.31 -22.50 24.71
CA VAL A 150 -3.22 -22.78 23.27
C VAL A 150 -4.33 -22.05 22.51
N ASP A 151 -5.55 -22.02 23.04
CA ASP A 151 -6.68 -21.29 22.44
C ASP A 151 -6.46 -19.77 22.47
N ALA A 152 -5.92 -19.24 23.56
CA ALA A 152 -5.50 -17.84 23.64
C ALA A 152 -4.40 -17.53 22.60
N TYR A 153 -3.42 -18.42 22.43
CA TYR A 153 -2.37 -18.26 21.45
C TYR A 153 -2.91 -18.22 20.00
N GLN A 154 -3.86 -19.10 19.65
CA GLN A 154 -4.49 -19.04 18.33
C GLN A 154 -5.27 -17.73 18.14
N THR A 155 -6.00 -17.28 19.17
CA THR A 155 -6.72 -16.00 19.13
C THR A 155 -5.77 -14.82 18.91
N ALA A 156 -4.63 -14.80 19.61
CA ALA A 156 -3.60 -13.78 19.41
C ALA A 156 -3.04 -13.81 17.98
N ARG A 157 -2.77 -15.00 17.44
CA ARG A 157 -2.28 -15.16 16.07
C ARG A 157 -3.27 -14.65 15.02
N GLU A 158 -4.55 -15.01 15.14
CA GLU A 158 -5.59 -14.53 14.23
C GLU A 158 -5.77 -13.02 14.30
N ALA A 159 -5.76 -12.46 15.51
CA ALA A 159 -5.86 -11.03 15.72
C ALA A 159 -4.64 -10.28 15.16
N ALA A 160 -3.42 -10.80 15.35
CA ALA A 160 -2.20 -10.25 14.77
C ALA A 160 -2.26 -10.19 13.24
N ALA A 161 -2.76 -11.25 12.58
CA ALA A 161 -2.91 -11.26 11.13
C ALA A 161 -3.89 -10.18 10.63
N ARG A 162 -4.97 -9.89 11.37
CA ARG A 162 -5.91 -8.81 11.05
C ARG A 162 -5.29 -7.43 11.25
N ILE A 163 -4.52 -7.26 12.32
CA ILE A 163 -3.75 -6.03 12.56
C ILE A 163 -2.76 -5.80 11.41
N GLU A 164 -2.06 -6.85 10.97
CA GLU A 164 -1.11 -6.79 9.86
C GLU A 164 -1.78 -6.42 8.53
N ALA A 165 -2.98 -6.90 8.26
CA ALA A 165 -3.71 -6.51 7.05
C ALA A 165 -3.92 -4.98 6.95
N ALA A 166 -4.29 -4.34 8.08
CA ALA A 166 -4.43 -2.89 8.15
C ALA A 166 -3.09 -2.16 7.96
N THR A 167 -1.99 -2.68 8.52
CA THR A 167 -0.66 -2.07 8.36
C THR A 167 -0.09 -2.23 6.97
N VAL A 168 -0.35 -3.35 6.28
CA VAL A 168 0.04 -3.56 4.89
C VAL A 168 -0.59 -2.49 4.00
N TRP A 169 -1.87 -2.19 4.20
CA TRP A 169 -2.53 -1.09 3.49
C TRP A 169 -1.91 0.27 3.85
N LEU A 170 -1.73 0.60 5.13
CA LEU A 170 -1.08 1.86 5.55
C LEU A 170 0.30 2.02 4.92
N ASN A 171 1.09 0.95 4.85
CA ASN A 171 2.42 0.94 4.24
C ASN A 171 2.37 1.24 2.73
N SER A 172 1.26 0.95 2.05
CA SER A 172 1.07 1.30 0.65
C SER A 172 0.93 2.82 0.43
N THR A 173 0.56 3.58 1.48
CA THR A 173 0.42 5.05 1.41
C THR A 173 1.76 5.80 1.45
N LYS A 174 2.88 5.11 1.69
CA LYS A 174 4.22 5.73 1.90
C LYS A 174 4.76 6.56 0.73
N ASN A 175 4.18 6.40 -0.46
CA ASN A 175 4.57 7.15 -1.65
C ASN A 175 3.55 8.24 -2.02
N LEU A 176 2.50 8.42 -1.23
CA LEU A 176 1.47 9.42 -1.44
C LEU A 176 1.90 10.76 -0.84
N PRO A 177 1.70 11.88 -1.56
CA PRO A 177 1.81 13.22 -1.00
C PRO A 177 1.07 13.35 0.34
N GLY A 178 1.71 13.98 1.32
CA GLY A 178 1.13 14.18 2.66
C GLY A 178 1.25 12.98 3.61
N HIS A 179 1.46 11.77 3.09
CA HIS A 179 1.54 10.53 3.89
C HIS A 179 2.91 9.86 3.84
N ALA A 180 3.79 10.33 2.96
CA ALA A 180 5.13 9.79 2.79
C ALA A 180 6.04 10.05 4.00
N ALA A 181 6.90 9.08 4.29
CA ALA A 181 7.96 9.20 5.28
C ALA A 181 9.29 8.69 4.73
N ALA A 182 10.40 9.31 5.17
CA ALA A 182 11.74 8.90 4.78
C ALA A 182 12.13 7.52 5.34
N ARG A 183 11.59 7.18 6.52
CA ARG A 183 11.75 5.90 7.20
C ARG A 183 10.37 5.37 7.58
N MET A 184 10.12 4.11 7.25
CA MET A 184 8.95 3.37 7.72
C MET A 184 9.21 2.90 9.15
N ASP A 185 8.17 2.92 9.97
CA ASP A 185 8.22 2.45 11.35
C ASP A 185 7.02 1.53 11.61
N PRO A 186 7.18 0.21 11.40
CA PRO A 186 6.07 -0.74 11.52
C PRO A 186 5.45 -0.77 12.92
N ALA A 187 6.25 -0.54 13.98
CA ALA A 187 5.76 -0.50 15.34
C ALA A 187 4.84 0.71 15.56
N LEU A 188 5.28 1.88 15.10
CA LEU A 188 4.51 3.12 15.23
C LEU A 188 3.33 3.21 14.26
N SER A 189 3.23 2.34 13.26
CA SER A 189 2.02 2.22 12.43
C SER A 189 0.78 1.78 13.24
N VAL A 190 0.98 1.08 14.37
CA VAL A 190 -0.12 0.51 15.19
C VAL A 190 -0.11 0.95 16.64
N PHE A 191 0.97 1.53 17.14
CA PHE A 191 1.09 2.02 18.52
C PHE A 191 1.26 3.53 18.59
N ASN A 192 0.86 4.10 19.72
CA ASN A 192 1.02 5.51 20.07
C ASN A 192 1.78 5.65 21.40
N PRO A 193 3.09 5.31 21.44
CA PRO A 193 3.90 5.56 22.61
C PRO A 193 3.96 7.06 22.92
N VAL A 194 4.01 7.40 24.21
CA VAL A 194 4.09 8.78 24.71
C VAL A 194 5.40 9.06 25.44
N THR A 195 6.19 8.02 25.72
CA THR A 195 7.50 8.15 26.38
C THR A 195 8.63 7.50 25.57
N ARG A 196 9.87 7.93 25.85
CA ARG A 196 11.07 7.27 25.29
C ARG A 196 11.23 5.83 25.76
N ALA A 197 10.76 5.50 26.96
CA ALA A 197 10.83 4.14 27.49
C ALA A 197 9.93 3.20 26.68
N GLU A 198 8.69 3.62 26.42
CA GLU A 198 7.76 2.88 25.56
C GLU A 198 8.29 2.72 24.14
N LEU A 199 8.81 3.79 23.54
CA LEU A 199 9.44 3.73 22.21
C LEU A 199 10.62 2.76 22.18
N SER A 200 11.49 2.82 23.20
CA SER A 200 12.65 1.93 23.32
C SER A 200 12.24 0.46 23.51
N ALA A 201 11.11 0.18 24.18
CA ALA A 201 10.60 -1.17 24.33
C ALA A 201 10.13 -1.75 23.00
N LEU A 202 9.44 -0.94 22.18
CA LEU A 202 9.06 -1.32 20.82
C LEU A 202 10.28 -1.56 19.91
N ASP A 203 11.27 -0.67 19.95
CA ASP A 203 12.52 -0.81 19.17
C ASP A 203 13.30 -2.07 19.56
N ALA A 204 13.37 -2.37 20.86
CA ALA A 204 14.03 -3.58 21.35
C ALA A 204 13.32 -4.85 20.87
N ALA A 205 11.98 -4.82 20.80
CA ALA A 205 11.18 -5.95 20.30
C ALA A 205 11.35 -6.16 18.79
N GLU A 206 11.49 -5.10 18.00
CA GLU A 206 11.70 -5.19 16.54
C GLU A 206 13.05 -5.86 16.20
N GLY A 207 14.10 -5.58 16.99
CA GLY A 207 15.41 -6.19 16.83
C GLY A 207 15.58 -7.57 17.48
N LYS A 208 14.56 -8.10 18.17
CA LYS A 208 14.66 -9.32 18.97
C LYS A 208 14.64 -10.57 18.11
N ASN A 209 15.62 -11.46 18.33
CA ASN A 209 15.54 -12.83 17.82
C ASN A 209 14.61 -13.67 18.71
N ALA A 210 13.31 -13.61 18.43
CA ALA A 210 12.28 -14.31 19.23
C ALA A 210 12.06 -15.77 18.79
N ASP A 211 11.51 -16.59 19.70
CA ASP A 211 11.08 -17.97 19.43
C ASP A 211 10.03 -18.01 18.30
N PRO A 212 9.96 -19.07 17.48
CA PRO A 212 8.95 -19.18 16.42
C PRO A 212 7.51 -18.99 16.89
N ALA A 213 7.17 -19.38 18.13
CA ALA A 213 5.84 -19.14 18.69
C ALA A 213 5.59 -17.63 18.92
N GLU A 214 6.55 -16.93 19.51
CA GLU A 214 6.47 -15.48 19.70
C GLU A 214 6.45 -14.73 18.35
N GLN A 215 7.25 -15.18 17.37
CA GLN A 215 7.26 -14.60 16.02
C GLN A 215 5.88 -14.66 15.36
N ALA A 216 5.16 -15.77 15.52
CA ALA A 216 3.86 -15.98 14.89
C ALA A 216 2.75 -15.05 15.43
N ILE A 217 2.93 -14.46 16.61
CA ILE A 217 1.98 -13.50 17.20
C ILE A 217 2.51 -12.05 17.17
N GLY A 218 3.68 -11.82 16.56
CA GLY A 218 4.29 -10.49 16.43
C GLY A 218 4.99 -10.02 17.72
N PRO A 219 6.33 -10.11 17.81
CA PRO A 219 7.08 -9.73 19.01
C PRO A 219 6.85 -8.26 19.42
N VAL A 220 6.73 -7.35 18.44
CA VAL A 220 6.44 -5.93 18.66
C VAL A 220 5.02 -5.73 19.22
N LEU A 221 4.03 -6.45 18.70
CA LEU A 221 2.65 -6.39 19.20
C LEU A 221 2.57 -6.90 20.64
N LEU A 222 3.26 -8.00 20.93
CA LEU A 222 3.32 -8.60 22.27
C LEU A 222 3.97 -7.63 23.26
N ALA A 223 5.10 -7.03 22.91
CA ALA A 223 5.78 -6.04 23.73
C ALA A 223 4.88 -4.82 23.99
N GLY A 224 4.28 -4.25 22.95
CA GLY A 224 3.41 -3.08 23.09
C GLY A 224 2.22 -3.32 24.01
N VAL A 225 1.58 -4.50 23.95
CA VAL A 225 0.49 -4.86 24.89
C VAL A 225 1.00 -5.00 26.32
N ARG A 226 2.13 -5.68 26.53
CA ARG A 226 2.67 -5.92 27.88
C ARG A 226 3.11 -4.64 28.57
N GLU A 227 3.63 -3.70 27.79
CA GLU A 227 3.99 -2.36 28.26
C GLU A 227 2.77 -1.42 28.38
N GLY A 228 1.57 -1.89 28.00
CA GLY A 228 0.34 -1.09 28.08
C GLY A 228 0.30 0.09 27.11
N ILE A 229 1.03 0.03 26.01
CA ILE A 229 1.13 1.10 25.01
C ILE A 229 -0.20 1.19 24.26
N ALA A 230 -0.73 2.42 24.13
CA ALA A 230 -1.98 2.66 23.45
C ALA A 230 -1.91 2.30 21.95
N TRP A 231 -2.96 1.69 21.44
CA TRP A 231 -3.12 1.39 20.01
C TRP A 231 -3.55 2.62 19.22
N LYS A 232 -3.05 2.75 17.99
CA LYS A 232 -3.48 3.76 17.02
C LYS A 232 -3.01 3.41 15.61
N LEU A 233 -3.88 3.52 14.60
CA LEU A 233 -3.49 3.43 13.20
C LEU A 233 -2.87 4.75 12.72
N ASN A 234 -1.54 4.79 12.65
CA ASN A 234 -0.81 5.95 12.15
C ASN A 234 -0.39 5.75 10.68
N THR A 235 -0.58 6.78 9.87
CA THR A 235 0.07 6.89 8.56
C THR A 235 1.59 6.94 8.71
N PRO A 236 2.38 6.64 7.66
CA PRO A 236 3.84 6.69 7.75
C PRO A 236 4.36 8.08 8.17
N ALA A 237 3.74 9.16 7.68
CA ALA A 237 4.07 10.53 8.06
C ALA A 237 3.77 10.82 9.55
N GLU A 238 2.63 10.35 10.07
CA GLU A 238 2.28 10.49 11.49
C GLU A 238 3.23 9.68 12.37
N ALA A 239 3.56 8.44 11.99
CA ALA A 239 4.51 7.59 12.70
C ALA A 239 5.91 8.24 12.77
N ALA A 240 6.40 8.78 11.65
CA ALA A 240 7.67 9.50 11.62
C ALA A 240 7.66 10.76 12.49
N SER A 241 6.55 11.51 12.48
CA SER A 241 6.37 12.69 13.33
C SER A 241 6.32 12.31 14.82
N LEU A 242 5.63 11.22 15.15
CA LEU A 242 5.53 10.70 16.51
C LEU A 242 6.91 10.35 17.07
N ARG A 243 7.71 9.59 16.32
CA ARG A 243 9.09 9.26 16.69
C ARG A 243 9.93 10.51 16.94
N ALA A 244 9.92 11.44 15.97
CA ALA A 244 10.70 12.67 16.06
C ALA A 244 10.34 13.50 17.31
N ASN A 245 9.05 13.57 17.66
CA ASN A 245 8.57 14.28 18.85
C ASN A 245 9.05 13.62 20.15
N ILE A 246 9.01 12.30 20.25
CA ILE A 246 9.48 11.55 21.43
C ILE A 246 11.01 11.69 21.58
N GLU A 247 11.75 11.54 20.48
CA GLU A 247 13.21 11.65 20.45
C GLU A 247 13.72 13.07 20.70
N ALA A 248 12.90 14.11 20.48
CA ALA A 248 13.23 15.48 20.82
C ALA A 248 13.01 15.81 22.30
N THR A 249 12.21 15.02 23.03
CA THR A 249 11.90 15.28 24.44
C THR A 249 13.10 14.95 25.32
N PRO A 250 13.60 15.84 26.21
CA PRO A 250 14.76 15.57 27.07
C PRO A 250 14.51 14.36 27.98
N ILE A 251 15.52 13.49 28.14
CA ILE A 251 15.49 12.43 29.15
C ILE A 251 15.55 13.13 30.51
N SER A 252 14.43 13.15 31.23
CA SER A 252 14.44 13.57 32.64
C SER A 252 15.12 12.43 33.40
N GLY A 253 16.32 12.70 33.91
CA GLY A 253 17.13 11.73 34.68
C GLY A 253 16.63 11.50 36.09
#